data_AF-A0A517ZS10-F1
#
_entry.id   AF-A0A517ZS10-F1
#
_cell.length_a   1.000
_cell.length_b   1.000
_cell.length_c   1.000
_cell.angle_alpha   90.00
_cell.angle_beta   90.00
_cell.angle_gamma   90.00
#
_symmetry.space_group_name_H-M   'P 1'
#
loop_
_entity.id
_entity.type
_entity.pdbx_description
1 polymer ?
#
loop_
_entity_poly.entity_id
_entity_poly.type
_entity_poly.pdbx_seq_one_letter_code
_entity_poly.pdbx_strand_id
1 'polypeptide(L)'
;MSSGNPTNLSPQDAVQIVLDLIADTPPPFSVEDIFGELNQYEAPQHVLARAYIFAQIVCGRFIFAETGVKFTNEYFGFDRHGNVIEQGLLDEEPYFLAAQDSIGHYHDAGASLTHFGSMAAEVYAINEMLYKGSQFENLETTPNIVFLDSPTQAGLAKANAQISQHIAKLKSSDRRRKAWWKFW
;
A
#
# COMPACT_ATOMS: atom_id res chain seq x y z
N MET A 1 -30.48 0.58 -26.30
CA MET A 1 -29.76 -0.44 -25.49
C MET A 1 -28.30 -0.34 -25.87
N SER A 2 -27.52 0.48 -25.16
CA SER A 2 -26.08 0.61 -25.38
C SER A 2 -25.40 -0.57 -24.72
N SER A 3 -24.71 -1.38 -25.53
CA SER A 3 -23.68 -2.31 -25.07
C SER A 3 -22.51 -1.49 -24.51
N GLY A 4 -22.58 -1.17 -23.22
CA GLY A 4 -21.45 -0.58 -22.49
C GLY A 4 -20.31 -1.59 -22.50
N ASN A 5 -19.16 -1.17 -23.01
CA ASN A 5 -17.93 -1.95 -22.95
C ASN A 5 -17.62 -2.22 -21.46
N PRO A 6 -17.54 -3.47 -20.99
CA PRO A 6 -17.31 -3.81 -19.57
C PRO A 6 -15.88 -3.50 -19.09
N THR A 7 -15.18 -2.55 -19.72
CA THR A 7 -13.72 -2.42 -19.67
C THR A 7 -13.18 -1.31 -18.78
N ASN A 8 -13.99 -0.40 -18.27
CA ASN A 8 -13.51 0.70 -17.43
C ASN A 8 -14.31 0.80 -16.13
N LEU A 9 -13.98 -0.07 -15.17
CA LEU A 9 -14.36 0.11 -13.78
C LEU A 9 -13.56 1.30 -13.22
N SER A 10 -14.22 2.27 -12.60
CA SER A 10 -13.52 3.43 -12.05
C SER A 10 -12.70 3.03 -10.81
N PRO A 11 -11.64 3.79 -10.45
CA PRO A 11 -10.91 3.54 -9.20
C PRO A 11 -11.82 3.55 -7.97
N GLN A 12 -12.80 4.45 -7.95
CA GLN A 12 -13.79 4.56 -6.87
C GLN A 12 -14.62 3.27 -6.75
N ASP A 13 -15.18 2.80 -7.85
CA ASP A 13 -16.03 1.59 -7.85
C ASP A 13 -15.21 0.33 -7.52
N ALA A 14 -13.97 0.25 -8.01
CA ALA A 14 -13.07 -0.87 -7.72
C ALA A 14 -12.69 -0.93 -6.24
N VAL A 15 -12.37 0.20 -5.63
CA VAL A 15 -12.08 0.31 -4.20
C VAL A 15 -13.32 -0.01 -3.37
N GLN A 16 -14.49 0.50 -3.76
CA GLN A 16 -15.76 0.23 -3.09
C GLN A 16 -16.05 -1.28 -3.07
N ILE A 17 -15.90 -1.98 -4.21
CA ILE A 17 -16.05 -3.45 -4.29
C ILE A 17 -15.13 -4.15 -3.29
N VAL A 18 -13.85 -3.75 -3.23
CA VAL A 18 -12.89 -4.34 -2.31
C VAL A 18 -13.30 -4.10 -0.85
N LEU A 19 -13.61 -2.85 -0.49
CA LEU A 19 -13.93 -2.50 0.90
C LEU A 19 -15.25 -3.13 1.36
N ASP A 20 -16.26 -3.21 0.49
CA ASP A 20 -17.52 -3.92 0.78
C ASP A 20 -17.26 -5.41 1.02
N LEU A 21 -16.49 -6.05 0.15
CA LEU A 21 -16.10 -7.46 0.33
C LEU A 21 -15.36 -7.68 1.66
N ILE A 22 -14.40 -6.82 1.99
CA ILE A 22 -13.66 -6.91 3.25
C ILE A 22 -14.58 -6.70 4.45
N ALA A 23 -15.49 -5.72 4.38
CA ALA A 23 -16.43 -5.43 5.46
C ALA A 23 -17.38 -6.60 5.73
N ASP A 24 -17.83 -7.28 4.68
CA ASP A 24 -18.73 -8.43 4.76
C ASP A 24 -18.01 -9.75 5.12
N THR A 25 -16.68 -9.78 5.04
CA THR A 25 -15.89 -10.98 5.35
C THR A 25 -15.38 -10.93 6.80
N PRO A 26 -15.87 -11.80 7.70
CA PRO A 26 -15.41 -11.83 9.08
C PRO A 26 -13.96 -12.38 9.17
N PRO A 27 -13.08 -11.79 10.00
CA PRO A 27 -11.73 -12.31 10.18
C PRO A 27 -11.72 -13.62 11.01
N PRO A 28 -10.70 -14.49 10.85
CA PRO A 28 -9.55 -14.31 9.98
C PRO A 28 -9.83 -14.73 8.52
N PHE A 29 -9.27 -13.98 7.57
CA PHE A 29 -9.21 -14.35 6.15
C PHE A 29 -7.79 -14.19 5.61
N SER A 30 -7.46 -14.95 4.56
CA SER A 30 -6.20 -14.90 3.84
C SER A 30 -6.29 -14.02 2.58
N VAL A 31 -5.15 -13.74 1.94
CA VAL A 31 -5.12 -13.06 0.65
C VAL A 31 -5.84 -13.92 -0.40
N GLU A 32 -5.61 -15.23 -0.35
CA GLU A 32 -6.20 -16.22 -1.25
C GLU A 32 -7.73 -16.27 -1.12
N ASP A 33 -8.28 -16.15 0.08
CA ASP A 33 -9.73 -16.11 0.30
C ASP A 33 -10.33 -14.88 -0.39
N ILE A 34 -9.75 -13.69 -0.16
CA ILE A 34 -10.26 -12.45 -0.76
C ILE A 34 -10.13 -12.45 -2.28
N PHE A 35 -8.99 -12.88 -2.83
CA PHE A 35 -8.85 -12.99 -4.29
C PHE A 35 -9.75 -14.08 -4.88
N GLY A 36 -10.04 -15.15 -4.13
CA GLY A 36 -11.03 -16.16 -4.50
C GLY A 36 -12.41 -15.55 -4.73
N GLU A 37 -12.85 -14.65 -3.84
CA GLU A 37 -14.12 -13.93 -3.96
C GLU A 37 -14.06 -12.82 -5.03
N LEU A 38 -12.97 -12.04 -5.11
CA LEU A 38 -12.81 -11.00 -6.14
C LEU A 38 -12.84 -11.58 -7.58
N ASN A 39 -12.44 -12.83 -7.77
CA ASN A 39 -12.53 -13.52 -9.06
C ASN A 39 -13.98 -13.77 -9.53
N GLN A 40 -14.97 -13.65 -8.64
CA GLN A 40 -16.38 -13.80 -8.99
C GLN A 40 -17.00 -12.52 -9.59
N TYR A 41 -16.33 -11.38 -9.44
CA TYR A 41 -16.79 -10.11 -9.98
C TYR A 41 -16.47 -10.01 -11.47
N GLU A 42 -17.41 -9.48 -12.26
CA GLU A 42 -17.23 -9.19 -13.69
C GLU A 42 -16.38 -7.93 -13.93
N ALA A 43 -15.16 -7.91 -13.38
CA ALA A 43 -14.23 -6.79 -13.49
C ALA A 43 -12.82 -7.25 -13.90
N PRO A 44 -12.01 -6.39 -14.56
CA PRO A 44 -10.64 -6.73 -14.88
C PRO A 44 -9.81 -7.01 -13.62
N GLN A 45 -9.20 -8.19 -13.53
CA GLN A 45 -8.48 -8.62 -12.33
C GLN A 45 -7.33 -7.69 -11.92
N HIS A 46 -6.64 -7.08 -12.89
CA HIS A 46 -5.59 -6.10 -12.59
C HIS A 46 -6.13 -4.81 -11.94
N VAL A 47 -7.37 -4.42 -12.21
CA VAL A 47 -8.03 -3.27 -11.59
C VAL A 47 -8.38 -3.59 -10.13
N LEU A 48 -8.99 -4.76 -9.88
CA LEU A 48 -9.32 -5.20 -8.52
C LEU A 48 -8.07 -5.47 -7.67
N ALA A 49 -7.02 -6.06 -8.25
CA ALA A 49 -5.75 -6.25 -7.56
C ALA A 49 -5.11 -4.92 -7.15
N ARG A 50 -5.15 -3.91 -8.04
CA ARG A 50 -4.66 -2.56 -7.74
C ARG A 50 -5.48 -1.90 -6.63
N ALA A 51 -6.81 -1.96 -6.73
CA ALA A 51 -7.70 -1.46 -5.69
C ALA A 51 -7.44 -2.13 -4.33
N TYR A 52 -7.25 -3.46 -4.32
CA TYR A 52 -6.89 -4.23 -3.13
C TYR A 52 -5.62 -3.70 -2.48
N ILE A 53 -4.55 -3.54 -3.25
CA ILE A 53 -3.25 -3.09 -2.72
C ILE A 53 -3.36 -1.70 -2.09
N PHE A 54 -3.94 -0.73 -2.81
CA PHE A 54 -4.00 0.64 -2.29
C PHE A 54 -5.01 0.80 -1.15
N ALA A 55 -6.13 0.08 -1.17
CA ALA A 55 -7.05 0.01 -0.04
C ALA A 55 -6.38 -0.59 1.20
N GLN A 56 -5.55 -1.63 1.04
CA GLN A 56 -4.81 -2.25 2.13
C GLN A 56 -3.81 -1.28 2.76
N ILE A 57 -3.07 -0.51 1.94
CA ILE A 57 -2.15 0.55 2.40
C ILE A 57 -2.92 1.59 3.23
N VAL A 58 -4.06 2.09 2.73
CA VAL A 58 -4.88 3.07 3.47
C VAL A 58 -5.35 2.50 4.80
N CYS A 59 -5.88 1.26 4.82
CA CYS A 59 -6.30 0.59 6.06
C CYS A 59 -5.12 0.40 7.04
N GLY A 60 -3.95 0.01 6.54
CA GLY A 60 -2.74 -0.15 7.34
C GLY A 60 -2.27 1.16 7.96
N ARG A 61 -2.28 2.25 7.21
CA ARG A 61 -1.95 3.60 7.71
C ARG A 61 -2.97 4.10 8.72
N PHE A 62 -4.25 3.79 8.52
CA PHE A 62 -5.33 4.17 9.43
C PHE A 62 -5.11 3.60 10.84
N ILE A 63 -4.60 2.37 10.95
CA ILE A 63 -4.23 1.75 12.25
C ILE A 63 -3.23 2.61 13.04
N PHE A 64 -2.37 3.38 12.35
CA PHE A 64 -1.28 4.14 12.95
C PHE A 64 -1.45 5.68 12.88
N ALA A 65 -2.60 6.18 12.42
CA ALA A 65 -2.82 7.60 12.10
C ALA A 65 -2.47 8.58 13.25
N GLU A 66 -2.59 8.12 14.50
CA GLU A 66 -2.36 8.94 15.71
C GLU A 66 -1.12 8.54 16.50
N THR A 67 -0.27 7.68 15.94
CA THR A 67 0.90 7.14 16.65
C THR A 67 2.19 7.94 16.44
N GLY A 68 2.20 8.88 15.48
CA GLY A 68 3.39 9.67 15.15
C GLY A 68 4.39 8.99 14.20
N VAL A 69 4.07 7.79 13.69
CA VAL A 69 4.81 7.16 12.58
C VAL A 69 4.79 8.09 11.37
N LYS A 70 5.94 8.29 10.75
CA LYS A 70 6.07 9.09 9.53
C LYS A 70 5.95 8.19 8.31
N PHE A 71 4.87 8.35 7.57
CA PHE A 71 4.68 7.63 6.32
C PHE A 71 5.28 8.41 5.15
N THR A 72 6.09 7.75 4.34
CA THR A 72 6.49 8.31 3.04
C THR A 72 5.30 8.33 2.09
N ASN A 73 5.28 9.34 1.22
CA ASN A 73 4.23 9.49 0.22
C ASN A 73 4.60 8.82 -1.11
N GLU A 74 5.83 8.37 -1.30
CA GLU A 74 6.27 7.76 -2.55
C GLU A 74 5.87 6.29 -2.64
N TYR A 75 5.63 5.81 -3.86
CA TYR A 75 5.51 4.39 -4.16
C TYR A 75 6.26 4.00 -5.44
N PHE A 76 6.65 2.73 -5.51
CA PHE A 76 7.24 2.09 -6.68
C PHE A 76 6.39 0.88 -7.07
N GLY A 77 5.89 0.88 -8.30
CA GLY A 77 5.25 -0.28 -8.91
C GLY A 77 6.26 -1.07 -9.73
N PHE A 78 6.34 -2.37 -9.43
CA PHE A 78 7.23 -3.32 -10.06
C PHE A 78 6.46 -4.34 -10.90
N ASP A 79 7.07 -4.77 -12.00
CA ASP A 79 6.66 -5.98 -12.71
C ASP A 79 7.15 -7.26 -11.97
N ARG A 80 6.74 -8.42 -12.47
CA ARG A 80 7.17 -9.73 -11.93
C ARG A 80 8.69 -9.97 -11.91
N HIS A 81 9.45 -9.21 -12.68
CA HIS A 81 10.91 -9.30 -12.82
C HIS A 81 11.65 -8.26 -11.98
N GLY A 82 10.93 -7.45 -11.19
CA GLY A 82 11.50 -6.41 -10.34
C GLY A 82 12.02 -5.20 -11.13
N ASN A 83 11.46 -4.95 -12.32
CA ASN A 83 11.65 -3.68 -13.02
C ASN A 83 10.63 -2.66 -12.52
N VAL A 84 11.07 -1.43 -12.24
CA VAL A 84 10.14 -0.32 -11.99
C VAL A 84 9.41 -0.03 -13.29
N ILE A 85 8.09 -0.18 -13.26
CA ILE A 85 7.19 0.13 -14.37
C ILE A 85 6.38 1.39 -14.09
N GLU A 86 6.23 1.76 -12.82
CA GLU A 86 5.65 3.02 -12.39
C GLU A 86 6.30 3.51 -11.09
N GLN A 87 6.33 4.82 -10.91
CA GLN A 87 6.72 5.48 -9.67
C GLN A 87 5.88 6.75 -9.55
N GLY A 88 5.40 7.05 -8.35
CA GLY A 88 4.58 8.24 -8.12
C GLY A 88 4.42 8.56 -6.65
N LEU A 89 3.49 9.48 -6.39
CA LEU A 89 3.05 9.84 -5.05
C LEU A 89 1.70 9.15 -4.76
N LEU A 90 1.51 8.70 -3.53
CA LEU A 90 0.29 8.02 -3.09
C LEU A 90 -0.89 8.99 -3.09
N ASP A 91 -0.69 10.23 -2.65
CA ASP A 91 -1.71 11.29 -2.72
C ASP A 91 -2.02 11.80 -4.15
N GLU A 92 -1.38 11.25 -5.17
CA GLU A 92 -1.71 11.43 -6.58
C GLU A 92 -2.24 10.14 -7.22
N GLU A 93 -2.21 9.02 -6.50
CA GLU A 93 -2.61 7.70 -7.00
C GLU A 93 -4.14 7.52 -6.87
N PRO A 94 -4.88 7.29 -7.98
CA PRO A 94 -6.34 7.33 -7.95
C PRO A 94 -7.03 6.31 -7.04
N TYR A 95 -6.49 5.10 -6.89
CA TYR A 95 -7.06 4.07 -6.02
C TYR A 95 -6.75 4.34 -4.56
N PHE A 96 -5.57 4.90 -4.27
CA PHE A 96 -5.22 5.36 -2.93
C PHE A 96 -6.14 6.50 -2.48
N LEU A 97 -6.33 7.52 -3.31
CA LEU A 97 -7.25 8.62 -3.02
C LEU A 97 -8.69 8.12 -2.80
N ALA A 98 -9.18 7.25 -3.70
CA ALA A 98 -10.50 6.65 -3.54
C ALA A 98 -10.64 5.87 -2.23
N ALA A 99 -9.61 5.14 -1.81
CA ALA A 99 -9.61 4.42 -0.54
C ALA A 99 -9.56 5.34 0.69
N GLN A 100 -8.78 6.43 0.63
CA GLN A 100 -8.75 7.43 1.69
C GLN A 100 -10.11 8.09 1.88
N ASP A 101 -10.78 8.44 0.79
CA ASP A 101 -12.11 9.07 0.83
C ASP A 101 -13.19 8.12 1.34
N SER A 102 -13.03 6.80 1.11
CA SER A 102 -14.06 5.80 1.40
C SER A 102 -13.95 5.18 2.79
N ILE A 103 -12.74 5.07 3.37
CA ILE A 103 -12.52 4.29 4.59
C ILE A 103 -13.33 4.77 5.80
N GLY A 104 -13.61 6.08 5.86
CA GLY A 104 -14.46 6.67 6.92
C GLY A 104 -15.90 6.16 6.92
N HIS A 105 -16.39 5.56 5.83
CA HIS A 105 -17.76 5.03 5.79
C HIS A 105 -17.90 3.64 6.43
N TYR A 106 -16.79 2.98 6.77
CA TYR A 106 -16.77 1.58 7.22
C TYR A 106 -16.48 1.43 8.73
N HIS A 107 -16.89 2.39 9.54
CA HIS A 107 -16.64 2.38 10.99
C HIS A 107 -17.13 1.10 11.69
N ASP A 108 -18.25 0.53 11.25
CA ASP A 108 -18.84 -0.68 11.84
C ASP A 108 -18.07 -1.96 11.47
N ALA A 109 -17.26 -1.93 10.40
CA ALA A 109 -16.43 -3.05 9.94
C ALA A 109 -15.03 -3.07 10.58
N GLY A 110 -14.87 -2.43 11.75
CA GLY A 110 -13.57 -2.16 12.36
C GLY A 110 -12.67 -3.39 12.53
N ALA A 111 -13.23 -4.55 12.87
CA ALA A 111 -12.44 -5.79 13.02
C ALA A 111 -11.90 -6.30 11.68
N SER A 112 -12.73 -6.35 10.64
CA SER A 112 -12.32 -6.81 9.31
C SER A 112 -11.33 -5.85 8.66
N LEU A 113 -11.56 -4.54 8.74
CA LEU A 113 -10.63 -3.53 8.23
C LEU A 113 -9.30 -3.51 8.99
N THR A 114 -9.33 -3.70 10.31
CA THR A 114 -8.09 -3.82 11.11
C THR A 114 -7.31 -5.06 10.68
N HIS A 115 -7.98 -6.21 10.52
CA HIS A 115 -7.33 -7.43 10.03
C HIS A 115 -6.73 -7.21 8.64
N PHE A 116 -7.51 -6.64 7.72
CA PHE A 116 -7.06 -6.33 6.36
C PHE A 116 -5.84 -5.39 6.33
N GLY A 117 -5.90 -4.28 7.07
CA GLY A 117 -4.78 -3.35 7.20
C GLY A 117 -3.56 -4.00 7.86
N SER A 118 -3.75 -4.90 8.83
CA SER A 118 -2.65 -5.60 9.51
C SER A 118 -1.83 -6.52 8.60
N MET A 119 -2.43 -6.96 7.49
CA MET A 119 -1.77 -7.74 6.45
C MET A 119 -0.89 -6.87 5.54
N ALA A 120 -0.95 -5.54 5.64
CA ALA A 120 -0.09 -4.64 4.86
C ALA A 120 1.39 -4.82 5.26
N ALA A 121 2.27 -4.83 4.26
CA ALA A 121 3.71 -4.99 4.48
C ALA A 121 4.30 -3.89 5.39
N GLU A 122 3.80 -2.64 5.29
CA GLU A 122 4.26 -1.54 6.15
C GLU A 122 3.87 -1.76 7.62
N VAL A 123 2.71 -2.35 7.90
CA VAL A 123 2.27 -2.65 9.27
C VAL A 123 3.14 -3.73 9.88
N TYR A 124 3.45 -4.78 9.12
CA TYR A 124 4.40 -5.81 9.55
C TYR A 124 5.78 -5.20 9.88
N ALA A 125 6.31 -4.32 9.02
CA ALA A 125 7.61 -3.68 9.23
C ALA A 125 7.62 -2.76 10.46
N ILE A 126 6.56 -1.99 10.69
CA ILE A 126 6.41 -1.15 11.89
C ILE A 126 6.40 -2.03 13.14
N ASN A 127 5.57 -3.07 13.17
CA ASN A 127 5.48 -3.99 14.31
C ASN A 127 6.83 -4.65 14.62
N GLU A 128 7.56 -5.12 13.60
CA GLU A 128 8.91 -5.66 13.74
C GLU A 128 9.88 -4.67 14.41
N MET A 129 9.81 -3.39 14.07
CA MET A 129 10.68 -2.36 14.66
C MET A 129 10.29 -2.01 16.09
N LEU A 130 8.99 -2.01 16.41
CA LEU A 130 8.49 -1.83 17.77
C LEU A 130 8.90 -3.00 18.67
N TYR A 131 8.82 -4.24 18.18
CA TYR A 131 9.32 -5.42 18.89
C TYR A 131 10.81 -5.34 19.19
N LYS A 132 11.59 -4.64 18.35
CA LYS A 132 13.02 -4.36 18.57
C LYS A 132 13.29 -3.19 19.54
N GLY A 133 12.24 -2.63 20.16
CA GLY A 133 12.33 -1.56 21.15
C GLY A 133 12.32 -0.15 20.56
N SER A 134 11.98 0.02 19.29
CA SER A 134 11.72 1.35 18.74
C SER A 134 10.44 1.96 19.33
N GLN A 135 10.31 3.28 19.22
CA GLN A 135 9.07 4.01 19.50
C GLN A 135 8.47 4.48 18.18
N PHE A 136 7.16 4.70 18.15
CA PHE A 136 6.44 5.09 16.93
C PHE A 136 6.98 6.38 16.30
N GLU A 137 7.30 7.39 17.11
CA GLU A 137 7.75 8.71 16.66
C GLU A 137 9.15 8.67 16.02
N ASN A 138 9.90 7.59 16.25
CA ASN A 138 11.22 7.34 15.67
C ASN A 138 11.14 6.56 14.35
N LEU A 139 9.95 6.13 13.93
CA LEU A 139 9.75 5.35 12.70
C LEU A 139 9.40 6.25 11.52
N GLU A 140 10.08 5.99 10.41
CA GLU A 140 9.78 6.55 9.10
C GLU A 140 9.76 5.40 8.10
N THR A 141 8.66 5.24 7.37
CA THR A 141 8.52 4.16 6.40
C THR A 141 9.34 4.48 5.15
N THR A 142 9.83 3.46 4.48
CA THR A 142 10.38 3.60 3.12
C THR A 142 9.24 3.71 2.12
N PRO A 143 9.48 4.20 0.88
CA PRO A 143 8.47 4.21 -0.17
C PRO A 143 7.76 2.86 -0.30
N ASN A 144 6.45 2.89 -0.59
CA ASN A 144 5.65 1.67 -0.73
C ASN A 144 6.08 0.87 -1.96
N ILE A 145 6.18 -0.44 -1.80
CA ILE A 145 6.66 -1.36 -2.84
C ILE A 145 5.48 -2.20 -3.27
N VAL A 146 5.04 -1.97 -4.49
CA VAL A 146 3.87 -2.64 -5.05
C VAL A 146 4.31 -3.52 -6.20
N PHE A 147 3.88 -4.78 -6.20
CA PHE A 147 4.03 -5.66 -7.36
C PHE A 147 2.67 -5.79 -8.05
N LEU A 148 2.61 -5.41 -9.32
CA LEU A 148 1.36 -5.49 -10.10
C LEU A 148 1.10 -6.92 -10.65
N ASP A 149 2.11 -7.78 -10.58
CA ASP A 149 2.07 -9.19 -10.94
C ASP A 149 2.75 -10.03 -9.86
N SER A 150 2.43 -11.33 -9.77
CA SER A 150 3.12 -12.25 -8.86
C SER A 150 4.65 -12.24 -9.10
N PRO A 151 5.45 -11.79 -8.13
CA PRO A 151 6.88 -11.60 -8.34
C PRO A 151 7.62 -12.93 -8.39
N THR A 152 8.67 -12.96 -9.22
CA THR A 152 9.67 -14.04 -9.16
C THR A 152 10.64 -13.80 -8.00
N GLN A 153 11.29 -14.86 -7.48
CA GLN A 153 12.34 -14.68 -6.46
C GLN A 153 13.46 -13.74 -6.92
N ALA A 154 13.87 -13.85 -8.19
CA ALA A 154 14.86 -12.94 -8.78
C ALA A 154 14.33 -11.50 -8.87
N GLY A 155 13.04 -11.32 -9.19
CA GLY A 155 12.38 -10.02 -9.19
C GLY A 155 12.33 -9.37 -7.81
N LEU A 156 12.00 -10.14 -6.77
CA LEU A 156 12.05 -9.67 -5.37
C LEU A 156 13.46 -9.19 -4.99
N ALA A 157 14.48 -10.00 -5.29
CA ALA A 157 15.87 -9.64 -5.01
C ALA A 157 16.29 -8.36 -5.75
N LYS A 158 15.86 -8.21 -7.01
CA LYS A 158 16.15 -7.02 -7.83
C LYS A 158 15.46 -5.78 -7.28
N ALA A 159 14.17 -5.85 -6.94
CA ALA A 159 13.44 -4.75 -6.34
C ALA A 159 14.12 -4.30 -5.04
N ASN A 160 14.43 -5.25 -4.13
CA ASN A 160 15.12 -4.98 -2.87
C ASN A 160 16.45 -4.24 -3.06
N ALA A 161 17.24 -4.62 -4.08
CA ALA A 161 18.50 -3.93 -4.39
C ALA A 161 18.25 -2.48 -4.84
N GLN A 162 17.24 -2.24 -5.67
CA GLN A 162 16.91 -0.89 -6.14
C GLN A 162 16.40 0.01 -5.01
N ILE A 163 15.53 -0.51 -4.14
CA ILE A 163 15.03 0.20 -2.97
C ILE A 163 16.17 0.54 -2.01
N SER A 164 17.07 -0.42 -1.75
CA SER A 164 18.25 -0.19 -0.90
C SER A 164 19.13 0.94 -1.46
N GLN A 165 19.32 0.98 -2.78
CA GLN A 165 20.05 2.07 -3.44
C GLN A 165 19.32 3.41 -3.32
N HIS A 166 18.00 3.42 -3.46
CA HIS A 166 17.19 4.63 -3.30
C HIS A 166 17.27 5.19 -1.87
N ILE A 167 17.10 4.34 -0.85
CA ILE A 167 17.24 4.72 0.56
C ILE A 167 18.66 5.25 0.85
N ALA A 168 19.69 4.60 0.30
CA ALA A 168 21.06 5.07 0.47
C ALA A 168 21.28 6.47 -0.14
N LYS A 169 20.65 6.75 -1.29
CA LYS A 169 20.67 8.09 -1.91
C LYS A 169 19.96 9.13 -1.03
N LEU A 170 18.76 8.83 -0.52
CA LEU A 170 18.03 9.73 0.40
C LEU A 170 18.85 10.08 1.64
N LYS A 171 19.45 9.08 2.29
CA LYS A 171 20.33 9.30 3.46
C LYS A 171 21.57 10.15 3.13
N SER A 172 22.07 10.05 1.90
CA SER A 172 23.23 10.84 1.46
C SER A 172 22.89 12.30 1.15
N SER A 173 21.69 12.58 0.63
CA SER A 173 21.22 13.95 0.37
C SER A 173 20.93 14.72 1.66
N ASP A 174 20.35 14.07 2.67
CA ASP A 174 20.11 14.71 3.97
C ASP A 174 21.41 15.10 4.69
N ARG A 175 22.45 14.27 4.58
CA ARG A 175 23.77 14.59 5.13
C ARG A 175 24.43 15.80 4.47
N ARG A 176 24.09 16.12 3.21
CA ARG A 176 24.59 17.30 2.48
C ARG A 176 23.85 18.59 2.83
N ARG A 177 22.64 18.50 3.41
CA ARG A 177 21.89 19.65 3.97
C ARG A 177 22.42 20.10 5.34
N LYS A 178 23.67 19.79 5.70
CA LYS A 178 24.33 20.49 6.81
C LYS A 178 24.50 21.96 6.40
N ALA A 179 23.63 22.78 6.98
CA ALA A 179 23.74 24.23 7.13
C ALA A 179 25.15 24.76 6.89
N TRP A 180 25.35 25.41 5.75
CA TRP A 180 26.62 26.08 5.40
C TRP A 180 27.00 27.21 6.36
N TRP A 181 26.10 27.59 7.27
CA TRP A 181 26.31 28.56 8.35
C TRP A 181 26.77 27.95 9.69
N LYS A 182 26.98 26.64 9.81
CA LYS A 182 27.65 26.05 10.98
C LYS A 182 29.16 25.95 10.77
N PHE A 183 29.80 27.11 10.67
CA PHE A 183 31.14 27.29 11.21
C PHE A 183 30.98 28.10 12.50
N TRP A 184 31.85 27.84 13.48
CA TRP A 184 31.86 28.32 14.88
C TRP A 184 31.08 27.45 15.86
#